data_AF-G0MZ34-F1
#
_entry.id   AF-G0MZ34-F1
#
_cell.length_a   1.000
_cell.length_b   1.000
_cell.length_c   1.000
_cell.angle_alpha   90.00
_cell.angle_beta   90.00
_cell.angle_gamma   90.00
#
_symmetry.space_group_name_H-M   'P 1'
#
loop_
_entity.id
_entity.type
_entity.pdbx_description
1 polymer ?
#
loop_
_entity_poly.entity_id
_entity_poly.type
_entity_poly.pdbx_seq_one_letter_code
_entity_poly.pdbx_strand_id
1 'polypeptide(L)'
;MRELVSRIVLGLFSISEVWFTAVAAILMIVEAVLSHLVIIKVNYTEIDWSTYMQQVECYSKKGILNYTQIGGDTGPVVYPAGHIFAYRILHFLTSSGRNIRLAQHIFQCFYLFNLFMVFRILQKTMRVPPIVLLLVTVTGYRIHSIFMLRLFNDPLAMMLFYVAMDRFLNEKWLVGCIFYSVAVSIKMNVLLFAPAMFFTLILNNSYMHTLGYLALCG
;
A
#
# COMPACT_ATOMS: atom_id res chain seq x y z
N MET A 1 -2.83 36.71 -19.55
CA MET A 1 -1.82 35.62 -19.47
C MET A 1 -0.98 35.70 -18.19
N ARG A 2 -0.31 36.82 -17.86
CA ARG A 2 0.49 36.99 -16.63
C ARG A 2 -0.28 36.74 -15.32
N GLU A 3 -1.50 37.26 -15.21
CA GLU A 3 -2.33 37.07 -14.00
C GLU A 3 -2.74 35.61 -13.78
N LEU A 4 -3.08 34.90 -14.85
CA LEU A 4 -3.43 33.49 -14.78
C LEU A 4 -2.23 32.65 -14.32
N VAL A 5 -1.05 32.90 -14.89
CA VAL A 5 0.20 32.23 -14.49
C VAL A 5 0.52 32.53 -13.02
N SER A 6 0.39 33.78 -12.58
CA SER A 6 0.60 34.16 -11.19
C SER A 6 -0.36 33.44 -10.23
N ARG A 7 -1.65 33.34 -10.57
CA ARG A 7 -2.64 32.60 -9.77
C ARG A 7 -2.34 31.11 -9.69
N ILE A 8 -1.89 30.49 -10.77
CA ILE A 8 -1.50 29.07 -10.80
C ILE A 8 -0.27 28.84 -9.92
N VAL A 9 0.77 29.67 -10.07
CA VAL A 9 2.00 29.57 -9.27
C VAL A 9 1.66 29.75 -7.79
N LEU A 10 0.90 30.79 -7.43
CA LEU A 10 0.45 31.00 -6.06
C LEU A 10 -0.39 29.82 -5.55
N GLY A 11 -1.28 29.25 -6.37
CA GLY A 11 -2.08 28.08 -6.01
C GLY A 11 -1.23 26.82 -5.73
N LEU A 12 -0.17 26.60 -6.50
CA LEU A 12 0.72 25.44 -6.35
C LEU A 12 1.63 25.53 -5.13
N PHE A 13 2.02 26.73 -4.72
CA PHE A 13 2.92 26.97 -3.58
C PHE A 13 2.19 27.41 -2.30
N SER A 14 0.89 27.69 -2.37
CA SER A 14 0.08 27.99 -1.18
C SER A 14 -0.59 26.75 -0.61
N ILE A 15 -0.82 26.77 0.70
CA ILE A 15 -1.61 25.76 1.38
C ILE A 15 -3.08 26.08 1.11
N SER A 16 -3.64 25.44 0.08
CA SER A 16 -5.04 25.60 -0.30
C SER A 16 -5.66 24.24 -0.62
N GLU A 17 -6.76 23.94 0.06
CA GLU A 17 -7.48 22.67 -0.09
C GLU A 17 -8.03 22.47 -1.52
N VAL A 18 -8.51 23.56 -2.13
CA VAL A 18 -9.07 23.53 -3.50
C VAL A 18 -7.98 23.17 -4.51
N TRP A 19 -6.83 23.87 -4.45
CA TRP A 19 -5.71 23.59 -5.34
C TRP A 19 -5.11 22.21 -5.07
N PHE A 20 -5.03 21.79 -3.81
CA PHE A 20 -4.55 20.46 -3.45
C PHE A 20 -5.44 19.37 -4.07
N THR A 21 -6.76 19.47 -3.90
CA THR A 21 -7.72 18.49 -4.43
C THR A 21 -7.69 18.46 -5.96
N ALA A 22 -7.63 19.62 -6.61
CA ALA A 22 -7.54 19.71 -8.06
C ALA A 22 -6.26 19.05 -8.60
N VAL A 23 -5.10 19.36 -8.02
CA VAL A 23 -3.81 18.77 -8.42
C VAL A 23 -3.80 17.26 -8.14
N ALA A 24 -4.29 16.82 -6.98
CA ALA A 24 -4.39 15.41 -6.65
C ALA A 24 -5.28 14.64 -7.66
N ALA A 25 -6.44 15.19 -8.03
CA ALA A 25 -7.34 14.57 -9.01
C ALA A 25 -6.70 14.46 -10.39
N ILE A 26 -6.03 15.52 -10.86
CA ILE A 26 -5.29 15.49 -12.13
C ILE A 26 -4.20 14.42 -12.09
N LEU A 27 -3.42 14.37 -11.01
CA LEU A 27 -2.36 13.39 -10.83
C LEU A 27 -2.89 11.97 -10.78
N MET A 28 -4.02 11.72 -10.11
CA MET A 28 -4.65 10.39 -10.10
C MET A 28 -5.00 9.91 -11.52
N ILE A 29 -5.51 10.80 -12.38
CA ILE A 29 -5.83 10.46 -13.78
C ILE A 29 -4.55 10.20 -14.57
N VAL A 30 -3.55 11.07 -14.43
CA VAL A 30 -2.25 10.92 -15.10
C VAL A 30 -1.59 9.59 -14.70
N GLU A 31 -1.57 9.27 -13.41
CA GLU A 31 -0.99 8.04 -12.89
C GLU A 31 -1.79 6.80 -13.30
N ALA A 32 -3.11 6.88 -13.41
CA ALA A 32 -3.92 5.79 -13.96
C ALA A 32 -3.55 5.47 -15.42
N VAL A 33 -3.36 6.51 -16.24
CA VAL A 33 -2.92 6.34 -17.63
C VAL A 33 -1.47 5.84 -17.69
N LEU A 34 -0.56 6.45 -16.92
CA LEU A 34 0.85 6.08 -16.91
C LEU A 34 1.05 4.63 -16.46
N SER A 35 0.43 4.23 -15.36
CA SER A 35 0.46 2.87 -14.84
C SER A 35 -0.08 1.86 -15.85
N HIS A 36 -1.15 2.20 -16.58
CA HIS A 36 -1.67 1.35 -17.65
C HIS A 36 -0.69 1.23 -18.82
N LEU A 37 -0.08 2.34 -19.24
CA LEU A 37 0.94 2.36 -20.29
C LEU A 37 2.17 1.53 -19.91
N VAL A 38 2.59 1.56 -18.64
CA VAL A 38 3.69 0.72 -18.13
C VAL A 38 3.35 -0.76 -18.30
N ILE A 39 2.13 -1.19 -17.95
CA ILE A 39 1.70 -2.58 -18.11
C ILE A 39 1.77 -3.00 -19.58
N ILE A 40 1.31 -2.17 -20.51
CA ILE A 40 1.27 -2.53 -21.93
C ILE A 40 2.67 -2.50 -22.57
N LYS A 41 3.47 -1.47 -22.27
CA LYS A 41 4.72 -1.17 -22.98
C LYS A 41 5.97 -1.79 -22.36
N VAL A 42 5.95 -2.12 -21.07
CA VAL A 42 7.11 -2.66 -20.36
C VAL A 42 6.88 -4.14 -20.06
N ASN A 43 7.90 -4.95 -20.36
CA ASN A 43 7.82 -6.39 -20.12
C ASN A 43 7.76 -6.69 -18.62
N TYR A 44 6.92 -7.65 -18.28
CA TYR A 44 6.86 -8.24 -16.95
C TYR A 44 8.21 -8.86 -16.59
N THR A 45 8.64 -8.70 -15.33
CA THR A 45 9.88 -9.29 -14.81
C THR A 45 9.53 -10.19 -13.63
N GLU A 46 9.59 -11.49 -13.85
CA GLU A 46 9.38 -12.48 -12.80
C GLU A 46 10.52 -12.40 -11.77
N ILE A 47 10.16 -12.31 -10.49
CA ILE A 47 11.11 -12.35 -9.38
C ILE A 47 10.56 -13.29 -8.31
N ASP A 48 9.42 -12.93 -7.71
CA ASP A 48 8.87 -13.67 -6.57
C ASP A 48 7.42 -14.14 -6.79
N TRP A 49 6.73 -13.72 -7.85
CA TRP A 49 5.31 -14.01 -8.05
C TRP A 49 5.05 -15.51 -8.17
N SER A 50 5.84 -16.21 -8.98
CA SER A 50 5.77 -17.67 -9.12
C SER A 50 5.97 -18.38 -7.77
N THR A 51 6.95 -17.92 -6.98
CA THR A 51 7.23 -18.47 -5.66
C THR A 51 6.06 -18.23 -4.70
N TYR A 52 5.44 -17.04 -4.73
CA TYR A 52 4.25 -16.78 -3.91
C TYR A 52 3.09 -17.72 -4.26
N MET A 53 2.88 -18.00 -5.56
CA MET A 53 1.86 -18.95 -5.99
C MET A 53 2.17 -20.37 -5.50
N GLN A 54 3.42 -20.82 -5.58
CA GLN A 54 3.85 -22.12 -5.08
C GLN A 54 3.68 -22.26 -3.56
N GLN A 55 4.04 -21.22 -2.81
CA GLN A 55 3.85 -21.18 -1.35
C GLN A 55 2.37 -21.31 -0.97
N VAL A 56 1.49 -20.63 -1.72
CA VAL A 56 0.03 -20.78 -1.58
C VAL A 56 -0.43 -22.19 -1.91
N GLU A 57 0.11 -22.83 -2.95
CA GLU A 57 -0.24 -24.21 -3.31
C GLU A 57 0.21 -25.25 -2.27
N CYS A 58 1.36 -25.04 -1.63
CA CYS A 58 1.82 -25.86 -0.50
C CYS A 58 0.77 -25.90 0.63
N TYR A 59 0.21 -24.74 0.97
CA TYR A 59 -0.87 -24.67 1.96
C TYR A 59 -2.21 -25.19 1.42
N SER A 60 -2.67 -24.68 0.27
CA SER A 60 -4.05 -24.87 -0.20
C SER A 60 -4.29 -26.19 -0.93
N LYS A 61 -3.30 -26.74 -1.64
CA LYS A 61 -3.44 -28.00 -2.41
C LYS A 61 -2.82 -29.18 -1.68
N LYS A 62 -1.63 -29.00 -1.10
CA LYS A 62 -0.90 -30.07 -0.40
C LYS A 62 -1.30 -30.21 1.07
N GLY A 63 -2.05 -29.25 1.63
CA GLY A 63 -2.48 -29.29 3.03
C GLY A 63 -1.34 -29.15 4.03
N ILE A 64 -0.21 -28.55 3.63
CA ILE A 64 0.96 -28.39 4.51
C ILE A 64 0.64 -27.27 5.50
N LEU A 65 0.44 -27.66 6.77
CA LEU A 65 0.20 -26.72 7.87
C LEU A 65 1.47 -26.33 8.63
N ASN A 66 2.53 -27.13 8.51
CA ASN A 66 3.81 -26.81 9.12
C ASN A 66 4.50 -25.69 8.32
N TYR A 67 4.54 -24.48 8.88
CA TYR A 67 5.02 -23.28 8.19
C TYR A 67 6.46 -23.39 7.70
N THR A 68 7.32 -24.12 8.43
CA THR A 68 8.72 -24.33 8.07
C THR A 68 8.91 -25.17 6.80
N GLN A 69 7.85 -25.85 6.36
CA GLN A 69 7.84 -26.68 5.15
C GLN A 69 7.20 -25.96 3.95
N ILE A 70 6.75 -24.72 4.12
CA ILE A 70 6.19 -23.92 3.03
C ILE A 70 7.33 -23.19 2.32
N GLY A 71 7.48 -23.43 1.02
CA GLY A 71 8.50 -22.78 0.18
C GLY A 71 8.14 -22.84 -1.30
N GLY A 72 9.02 -22.24 -2.11
CA GLY A 72 8.98 -22.29 -3.57
C GLY A 72 10.39 -22.10 -4.15
N ASP A 73 10.46 -21.82 -5.44
CA ASP A 73 11.72 -21.81 -6.21
C ASP A 73 12.76 -20.83 -5.67
N THR A 74 12.34 -19.68 -5.11
CA THR A 74 13.28 -18.70 -4.52
C THR A 74 13.53 -18.90 -3.02
N GLY A 75 12.96 -19.94 -2.41
CA GLY A 75 13.24 -20.33 -1.02
C GLY A 75 11.99 -20.49 -0.13
N PRO A 76 12.20 -20.64 1.19
CA PRO A 76 11.12 -20.80 2.16
C PRO A 76 10.28 -19.52 2.29
N VAL A 77 9.06 -19.65 2.79
CA VAL A 77 8.25 -18.48 3.12
C VAL A 77 8.87 -17.72 4.29
N VAL A 78 9.12 -16.43 4.07
CA VAL A 78 9.71 -15.53 5.08
C VAL A 78 8.70 -14.52 5.64
N TYR A 79 7.53 -14.40 5.01
CA TYR A 79 6.47 -13.50 5.47
C TYR A 79 5.59 -14.18 6.53
N PRO A 80 4.76 -13.43 7.29
CA PRO A 80 3.82 -14.04 8.21
C PRO A 80 2.59 -14.61 7.47
N ALA A 81 1.73 -15.34 8.19
CA ALA A 81 0.64 -16.13 7.59
C ALA A 81 -0.40 -15.30 6.79
N GLY A 82 -0.57 -14.01 7.11
CA GLY A 82 -1.46 -13.11 6.36
C GLY A 82 -1.06 -12.99 4.89
N HIS A 83 0.22 -13.12 4.56
CA HIS A 83 0.70 -13.19 3.18
C HIS A 83 0.05 -14.36 2.42
N ILE A 84 0.06 -15.56 3.01
CA ILE A 84 -0.50 -16.77 2.38
C ILE A 84 -2.01 -16.59 2.15
N PHE A 85 -2.73 -16.03 3.13
CA PHE A 85 -4.17 -15.79 2.98
C PHE A 85 -4.50 -14.75 1.90
N ALA A 86 -3.76 -13.64 1.85
CA ALA A 86 -3.94 -12.62 0.84
C ALA A 86 -3.62 -13.15 -0.58
N TYR A 87 -2.49 -13.85 -0.72
CA TYR A 87 -2.08 -14.42 -2.00
C TYR A 87 -2.93 -15.63 -2.40
N ARG A 88 -3.62 -16.31 -1.48
CA ARG A 88 -4.64 -17.32 -1.83
C ARG A 88 -5.80 -16.71 -2.62
N ILE A 89 -6.25 -15.51 -2.24
CA ILE A 89 -7.29 -14.77 -2.97
C ILE A 89 -6.77 -14.42 -4.37
N LEU A 90 -5.55 -13.88 -4.46
CA LEU A 90 -4.93 -13.53 -5.74
C LEU A 90 -4.74 -14.76 -6.65
N HIS A 91 -4.28 -15.88 -6.08
CA HIS A 91 -4.11 -17.15 -6.77
C HIS A 91 -5.45 -17.64 -7.37
N PHE A 92 -6.54 -17.54 -6.60
CA PHE A 92 -7.88 -17.88 -7.09
C PHE A 92 -8.31 -16.98 -8.27
N LEU A 93 -8.14 -15.66 -8.14
CA LEU A 93 -8.54 -14.69 -9.17
C LEU A 93 -7.73 -14.79 -10.46
N THR A 94 -6.45 -15.18 -10.38
CA THR A 94 -5.49 -15.16 -11.50
C THR A 94 -5.30 -16.51 -12.18
N SER A 95 -6.27 -17.42 -12.04
CA SER A 95 -6.20 -18.78 -12.60
C SER A 95 -4.97 -19.54 -12.12
N SER A 96 -4.77 -19.59 -10.80
CA SER A 96 -3.59 -20.17 -10.14
C SER A 96 -2.28 -19.43 -10.47
N GLY A 97 -2.34 -18.10 -10.59
CA GLY A 97 -1.17 -17.27 -10.88
C GLY A 97 -0.72 -17.23 -12.33
N ARG A 98 -1.38 -17.94 -13.25
CA ARG A 98 -1.00 -18.02 -14.67
C ARG A 98 -1.39 -16.77 -15.45
N ASN A 99 -2.48 -16.10 -15.06
CA ASN A 99 -2.93 -14.89 -15.73
C ASN A 99 -2.18 -13.67 -15.17
N ILE A 100 -0.94 -13.48 -15.63
CA ILE A 100 -0.08 -12.37 -15.22
C ILE A 100 -0.69 -11.02 -15.58
N ARG A 101 -1.31 -10.88 -16.76
CA ARG A 101 -1.94 -9.62 -17.17
C ARG A 101 -3.04 -9.18 -16.21
N LEU A 102 -3.90 -10.11 -15.79
CA LEU A 102 -4.91 -9.82 -14.77
C LEU A 102 -4.26 -9.44 -13.43
N ALA A 103 -3.21 -10.14 -13.02
CA ALA A 103 -2.46 -9.80 -11.80
C ALA A 103 -1.88 -8.36 -11.88
N GLN A 104 -1.29 -7.97 -13.02
CA GLN A 104 -0.78 -6.62 -13.23
C GLN A 104 -1.86 -5.54 -13.07
N HIS A 105 -3.07 -5.76 -13.59
CA HIS A 105 -4.18 -4.83 -13.40
C HIS A 105 -4.72 -4.81 -11.96
N ILE A 106 -4.74 -5.94 -11.26
CA ILE A 106 -5.07 -5.96 -9.83
C ILE A 106 -4.06 -5.12 -9.04
N PHE A 107 -2.77 -5.28 -9.32
CA PHE A 107 -1.72 -4.49 -8.71
C PHE A 107 -1.73 -3.01 -9.13
N GLN A 108 -2.21 -2.70 -10.33
CA GLN A 108 -2.50 -1.33 -10.75
C GLN A 108 -3.57 -0.69 -9.86
N CYS A 109 -4.64 -1.42 -9.55
CA CYS A 109 -5.67 -0.95 -8.62
C CYS A 109 -5.10 -0.72 -7.21
N PHE A 110 -4.24 -1.63 -6.71
CA PHE A 110 -3.55 -1.44 -5.43
C PHE A 110 -2.66 -0.21 -5.44
N TYR A 111 -1.94 0.03 -6.54
CA TYR A 111 -1.09 1.20 -6.72
C TYR A 111 -1.90 2.49 -6.63
N LEU A 112 -2.97 2.61 -7.43
CA LEU A 112 -3.81 3.81 -7.45
C LEU A 112 -4.48 4.05 -6.10
N PHE A 113 -4.97 3.00 -5.45
CA PHE A 113 -5.55 3.13 -4.11
C PHE A 113 -4.50 3.58 -3.09
N ASN A 114 -3.29 3.03 -3.14
CA ASN A 114 -2.20 3.44 -2.26
C ASN A 114 -1.86 4.92 -2.45
N LEU A 115 -1.71 5.36 -3.71
CA LEU A 115 -1.46 6.77 -4.04
C LEU A 115 -2.59 7.69 -3.54
N PHE A 116 -3.85 7.28 -3.75
CA PHE A 116 -5.01 8.00 -3.23
C PHE A 116 -4.96 8.17 -1.71
N MET A 117 -4.61 7.10 -0.98
CA MET A 117 -4.50 7.16 0.48
C MET A 117 -3.38 8.10 0.91
N VAL A 118 -2.22 8.08 0.24
CA VAL A 118 -1.11 9.01 0.49
C VAL A 118 -1.57 10.46 0.28
N PHE A 119 -2.24 10.77 -0.82
CA PHE A 119 -2.78 12.11 -1.09
C PHE A 119 -3.79 12.55 -0.02
N ARG A 120 -4.71 11.65 0.37
CA ARG A 120 -5.70 11.91 1.42
C ARG A 120 -5.06 12.21 2.77
N ILE A 121 -4.03 11.45 3.15
CA ILE A 121 -3.25 11.67 4.37
C ILE A 121 -2.57 13.04 4.32
N LEU A 122 -1.86 13.34 3.22
CA LEU A 122 -1.18 14.62 3.05
C LEU A 122 -2.16 15.80 3.10
N GLN A 123 -3.34 15.65 2.49
CA GLN A 123 -4.41 16.65 2.56
C GLN A 123 -4.80 16.93 4.00
N LYS A 124 -5.05 15.90 4.81
CA LYS A 124 -5.44 16.06 6.23
C LYS A 124 -4.40 16.78 7.06
N THR A 125 -3.13 16.63 6.75
CA THR A 125 -2.09 17.35 7.49
C THR A 125 -2.17 18.86 7.25
N MET A 126 -2.69 19.32 6.10
CA MET A 126 -2.79 20.74 5.71
C MET A 126 -1.47 21.53 5.90
N ARG A 127 -0.31 20.85 5.85
CA ARG A 127 1.01 21.48 6.03
C ARG A 127 1.84 21.53 4.74
N VAL A 128 1.38 20.86 3.69
CA VAL A 128 2.14 20.69 2.45
C VAL A 128 1.44 21.38 1.28
N PRO A 129 2.17 22.16 0.46
CA PRO A 129 1.61 22.76 -0.74
C PRO A 129 1.42 21.70 -1.85
N PRO A 130 0.49 21.91 -2.80
CA PRO A 130 0.18 20.96 -3.87
C PRO A 130 1.39 20.53 -4.73
N ILE A 131 2.41 21.38 -4.86
CA ILE A 131 3.66 21.06 -5.56
C ILE A 131 4.36 19.81 -5.01
N VAL A 132 4.18 19.48 -3.73
CA VAL A 132 4.75 18.27 -3.11
C VAL A 132 4.15 17.00 -3.72
N LEU A 133 2.89 17.03 -4.16
CA LEU A 133 2.24 15.88 -4.79
C LEU A 133 2.89 15.49 -6.12
N LEU A 134 3.39 16.49 -6.86
CA LEU A 134 4.17 16.27 -8.08
C LEU A 134 5.49 15.58 -7.76
N LEU A 135 6.17 15.98 -6.68
CA LEU A 135 7.42 15.33 -6.27
C LEU A 135 7.19 13.88 -5.84
N VAL A 136 6.12 13.61 -5.09
CA VAL A 136 5.77 12.26 -4.63
C VAL A 136 5.48 11.32 -5.80
N THR A 137 4.80 11.81 -6.84
CA THR A 137 4.46 11.01 -8.03
C THR A 137 5.65 10.81 -8.96
N VAL A 138 6.37 11.89 -9.31
CA VAL A 138 7.49 11.85 -10.27
C VAL A 138 8.67 11.03 -9.75
N THR A 139 8.95 11.04 -8.45
CA THR A 139 10.03 10.24 -7.86
C THR A 139 9.69 8.74 -7.76
N GLY A 140 8.46 8.36 -8.12
CA GLY A 140 7.90 7.02 -7.98
C GLY A 140 8.26 6.00 -9.07
N TYR A 141 9.27 6.22 -9.93
CA TYR A 141 9.62 5.25 -11.00
C TYR A 141 9.82 3.81 -10.47
N ARG A 142 10.52 3.66 -9.35
CA ARG A 142 10.74 2.36 -8.72
C ARG A 142 9.45 1.73 -8.19
N ILE A 143 8.50 2.55 -7.75
CA ILE A 143 7.22 2.11 -7.20
C ILE A 143 6.38 1.47 -8.31
N HIS A 144 6.35 2.07 -9.51
CA HIS A 144 5.68 1.49 -10.68
C HIS A 144 6.17 0.07 -10.97
N SER A 145 7.49 -0.14 -10.95
CA SER A 145 8.10 -1.45 -11.17
C SER A 145 7.73 -2.45 -10.06
N ILE A 146 7.78 -2.04 -8.79
CA ILE A 146 7.45 -2.89 -7.64
C ILE A 146 6.00 -3.39 -7.71
N PHE A 147 5.04 -2.49 -8.01
CA PHE A 147 3.64 -2.85 -8.07
C PHE A 147 3.33 -3.68 -9.32
N MET A 148 3.61 -3.16 -10.52
CA MET A 148 3.03 -3.70 -11.76
C MET A 148 3.93 -4.65 -12.53
N LEU A 149 5.25 -4.58 -12.34
CA LEU A 149 6.20 -5.39 -13.11
C LEU A 149 6.74 -6.58 -12.33
N ARG A 150 6.68 -6.53 -10.99
CA ARG A 150 7.23 -7.56 -10.09
C ARG A 150 6.17 -8.22 -9.19
N LEU A 151 5.03 -7.55 -8.96
CA LEU A 151 3.90 -8.07 -8.17
C LEU A 151 4.29 -8.43 -6.73
N PHE A 152 5.12 -7.59 -6.10
CA PHE A 152 5.65 -7.84 -4.75
C PHE A 152 4.60 -7.78 -3.64
N ASN A 153 4.89 -8.43 -2.51
CA ASN A 153 4.01 -8.43 -1.33
C ASN A 153 3.90 -7.06 -0.63
N ASP A 154 4.95 -6.22 -0.71
CA ASP A 154 5.04 -4.90 -0.07
C ASP A 154 3.82 -3.99 -0.33
N PRO A 155 3.39 -3.79 -1.60
CA PRO A 155 2.15 -3.12 -1.97
C PRO A 155 0.94 -3.36 -1.05
N LEU A 156 0.62 -4.63 -0.79
CA LEU A 156 -0.56 -5.01 -0.01
C LEU A 156 -0.43 -4.59 1.45
N ALA A 157 0.73 -4.85 2.05
CA ALA A 157 0.99 -4.47 3.44
C ALA A 157 0.96 -2.94 3.61
N MET A 158 1.61 -2.19 2.72
CA MET A 158 1.65 -0.73 2.79
C MET A 158 0.28 -0.10 2.52
N MET A 159 -0.53 -0.68 1.64
CA MET A 159 -1.89 -0.24 1.41
C MET A 159 -2.74 -0.29 2.69
N LEU A 160 -2.70 -1.41 3.41
CA LEU A 160 -3.42 -1.57 4.67
C LEU A 160 -2.87 -0.65 5.76
N PHE A 161 -1.55 -0.47 5.80
CA PHE A 161 -0.91 0.47 6.72
C PHE A 161 -1.38 1.92 6.49
N TYR A 162 -1.49 2.38 5.24
CA TYR A 162 -2.01 3.72 4.96
C TYR A 162 -3.49 3.88 5.35
N VAL A 163 -4.29 2.82 5.25
CA VAL A 163 -5.65 2.80 5.82
C VAL A 163 -5.60 2.93 7.34
N ALA A 164 -4.75 2.18 8.01
CA ALA A 164 -4.57 2.28 9.46
C ALA A 164 -4.19 3.72 9.86
N MET A 165 -3.21 4.32 9.19
CA MET A 165 -2.76 5.68 9.45
C MET A 165 -3.87 6.73 9.23
N ASP A 166 -4.64 6.62 8.14
CA ASP A 166 -5.80 7.49 7.92
C ASP A 166 -6.85 7.38 9.04
N ARG A 167 -7.04 6.19 9.61
CA ARG A 167 -7.94 5.96 10.75
C ARG A 167 -7.38 6.53 12.06
N PHE A 168 -6.07 6.42 12.30
CA PHE A 168 -5.43 7.05 13.45
C PHE A 168 -5.52 8.58 13.39
N LEU A 169 -5.37 9.17 12.20
CA LEU A 169 -5.59 10.61 11.99
C LEU A 169 -7.04 11.07 12.22
N ASN A 170 -8.00 10.15 12.20
CA ASN A 170 -9.41 10.42 12.51
C ASN A 170 -9.79 10.00 13.95
N GLU A 171 -8.80 9.71 14.81
CA GLU A 171 -9.01 9.22 16.18
C GLU A 171 -9.82 7.91 16.25
N LYS A 172 -9.89 7.15 15.15
CA LYS A 172 -10.55 5.83 15.08
C LYS A 172 -9.56 4.73 15.45
N TRP A 173 -9.12 4.74 16.71
CA TRP A 173 -8.01 3.92 17.23
C TRP A 173 -8.21 2.41 16.98
N LEU A 174 -9.35 1.86 17.39
CA LEU A 174 -9.64 0.43 17.25
C LEU A 174 -9.52 -0.05 15.79
N VAL A 175 -10.15 0.68 14.87
CA VAL A 175 -10.15 0.32 13.45
C VAL A 175 -8.74 0.44 12.88
N GLY A 176 -8.00 1.49 13.26
CA GLY A 176 -6.60 1.63 12.87
C GLY A 176 -5.75 0.46 13.35
N CYS A 177 -5.92 0.01 14.60
CA CYS A 177 -5.19 -1.14 15.17
C CYS A 177 -5.51 -2.44 14.42
N ILE A 178 -6.77 -2.66 14.04
CA ILE A 178 -7.16 -3.82 13.23
C ILE A 178 -6.43 -3.80 11.88
N PHE A 179 -6.50 -2.69 11.13
CA PHE A 179 -5.80 -2.60 9.84
C PHE A 179 -4.28 -2.71 9.98
N TYR A 180 -3.71 -2.18 11.07
CA TYR A 180 -2.29 -2.29 11.38
C TYR A 180 -1.86 -3.74 11.64
N SER A 181 -2.61 -4.48 12.46
CA SER A 181 -2.35 -5.91 12.72
C SER A 181 -2.45 -6.73 11.43
N VAL A 182 -3.49 -6.50 10.61
CA VAL A 182 -3.59 -7.18 9.31
C VAL A 182 -2.39 -6.83 8.41
N ALA A 183 -1.93 -5.59 8.38
CA ALA A 183 -0.74 -5.20 7.62
C ALA A 183 0.53 -5.92 8.11
N VAL A 184 0.75 -5.99 9.44
CA VAL A 184 1.86 -6.73 10.06
C VAL A 184 1.80 -8.22 9.68
N SER A 185 0.61 -8.81 9.69
CA SER A 185 0.41 -10.22 9.32
C SER A 185 0.77 -10.53 7.85
N ILE A 186 0.75 -9.52 6.96
CA ILE A 186 1.17 -9.66 5.57
C ILE A 186 2.68 -9.44 5.41
N LYS A 187 3.23 -8.44 6.09
CA LYS A 187 4.68 -8.16 6.05
C LYS A 187 5.17 -7.54 7.36
N MET A 188 6.13 -8.23 7.98
CA MET A 188 6.73 -7.82 9.26
C MET A 188 7.42 -6.45 9.24
N ASN A 189 7.84 -5.92 8.08
CA ASN A 189 8.46 -4.59 7.99
C ASN A 189 7.56 -3.47 8.51
N VAL A 190 6.24 -3.68 8.54
CA VAL A 190 5.28 -2.73 9.11
C VAL A 190 5.51 -2.52 10.63
N LEU A 191 6.16 -3.48 11.31
CA LEU A 191 6.57 -3.34 12.71
C LEU A 191 7.52 -2.16 12.95
N LEU A 192 8.23 -1.68 11.92
CA LEU A 192 9.08 -0.49 12.04
C LEU A 192 8.26 0.77 12.40
N PHE A 193 6.95 0.78 12.16
CA PHE A 193 6.06 1.85 12.57
C PHE A 193 5.51 1.69 14.00
N ALA A 194 5.78 0.57 14.67
CA ALA A 194 5.28 0.27 16.02
C ALA A 194 5.66 1.32 17.08
N PRO A 195 6.90 1.87 17.11
CA PRO A 195 7.26 2.89 18.10
C PRO A 195 6.43 4.16 17.95
N ALA A 196 6.27 4.65 16.72
CA ALA A 196 5.45 5.84 16.44
C ALA A 196 3.97 5.59 16.79
N MET A 197 3.48 4.38 16.50
CA MET A 197 2.14 3.93 16.87
C MET A 197 1.92 3.91 18.38
N PHE A 198 2.86 3.35 19.13
CA PHE A 198 2.81 3.30 20.59
C PHE A 198 2.72 4.71 21.20
N PHE A 199 3.60 5.63 20.78
CA PHE A 199 3.56 7.02 21.25
C PHE A 199 2.26 7.73 20.88
N THR A 200 1.72 7.47 19.68
CA THR A 200 0.44 8.05 19.28
C THR A 200 -0.70 7.56 20.16
N LEU A 201 -0.75 6.27 20.49
CA LEU A 201 -1.81 5.71 21.33
C LEU A 201 -1.73 6.22 22.78
N ILE A 202 -0.54 6.20 23.39
CA ILE A 202 -0.37 6.60 24.80
C ILE A 202 -0.60 8.10 25.03
N LEU A 203 -0.23 8.95 24.06
CA LEU A 203 -0.41 10.40 24.19
C LEU A 203 -1.85 10.87 23.98
N ASN A 204 -2.67 10.07 23.29
CA ASN A 204 -4.05 10.44 22.94
C ASN A 204 -5.12 9.63 23.68
N ASN A 205 -4.76 8.56 24.40
CA ASN A 205 -5.70 7.68 25.09
C ASN A 205 -5.26 7.39 26.52
N SER A 206 -6.22 7.02 27.38
CA SER A 206 -5.91 6.54 28.73
C SER A 206 -5.11 5.23 28.69
N TYR A 207 -4.27 5.00 29.69
CA TYR A 207 -3.41 3.81 29.79
C TYR A 207 -4.16 2.49 29.58
N MET A 208 -5.36 2.34 30.14
CA MET A 208 -6.17 1.12 30.01
C MET A 208 -6.64 0.87 28.57
N HIS A 209 -7.07 1.91 27.86
CA HIS A 209 -7.46 1.79 26.44
C HIS A 209 -6.25 1.48 25.57
N THR A 210 -5.10 2.12 25.83
CA THR A 210 -3.85 1.86 25.13
C THR A 210 -3.42 0.40 25.27
N LEU A 211 -3.51 -0.20 26.46
CA LEU A 211 -3.23 -1.62 26.66
C LEU A 211 -4.16 -2.51 25.82
N GLY A 212 -5.46 -2.19 25.78
CA GLY A 212 -6.42 -2.92 24.93
C GLY A 212 -6.09 -2.81 23.43
N TYR A 213 -5.69 -1.62 22.96
CA TYR A 213 -5.29 -1.41 21.57
C TYR A 213 -3.98 -2.10 21.21
N LEU A 214 -3.01 -2.13 22.12
CA LEU A 214 -1.74 -2.84 21.93
C LEU A 214 -1.94 -4.35 21.89
N ALA A 215 -2.86 -4.90 22.68
CA ALA A 215 -3.21 -6.32 22.62
C ALA A 215 -3.80 -6.74 21.25
N LEU A 216 -4.40 -5.81 20.53
CA LEU A 216 -4.89 -6.02 19.16
C LEU A 216 -3.81 -5.82 18.09
N CYS A 217 -2.72 -5.11 18.40
CA CYS A 217 -1.62 -4.84 17.49
C CYS A 217 -0.56 -5.95 17.61
N GLY A 218 -0.85 -7.12 17.05
CA GLY A 218 0.05 -8.28 16.96
C GLY A 218 -0.27 -9.13 15.75
#